data_AF-A0A5Q2MZH1-F1
#
_entry.id   AF-A0A5Q2MZH1-F1
#
_cell.length_a   1.000
_cell.length_b   1.000
_cell.length_c   1.000
_cell.angle_alpha   90.00
_cell.angle_beta   90.00
_cell.angle_gamma   90.00
#
_symmetry.space_group_name_H-M   'P 1'
#
loop_
_entity.id
_entity.type
_entity.pdbx_description
1 polymer ?
#
loop_
_entity_poly.entity_id
_entity_poly.type
_entity_poly.pdbx_seq_one_letter_code
_entity_poly.pdbx_strand_id
1 'polypeptide(L)'
;MILPKVCPYCGQSFGSKNPKQITCGQLDCQKARNKEKQKAWWKKKVKINQNIKGICPYCGKEFLPHPQGKIKYTCGDKACVYSYQKEWRRKKSEEGICIRCFQREAVPKKRYCSVCAKAETERGKALFHDPSCYRRNQLNEWHKKRYWERASEGVCVKCAAPRLASLRLCSKCLGRMNRYWKRMGRLKQRYPKNKAF
;
A
#
# COMPACT_ATOMS: atom_id res chain seq x y z
N MET A 1 -27.38 -10.97 38.51
CA MET A 1 -26.14 -11.77 38.44
C MET A 1 -25.17 -11.26 39.47
N ILE A 2 -24.92 -12.03 40.53
CA ILE A 2 -23.95 -11.67 41.57
C ILE A 2 -22.56 -11.89 40.95
N LEU A 3 -21.81 -10.82 40.70
CA LEU A 3 -20.46 -10.94 40.17
C LEU A 3 -19.60 -11.65 41.23
N PRO A 4 -18.83 -12.68 40.84
CA PRO A 4 -17.96 -13.36 41.79
C PRO A 4 -17.03 -12.32 42.41
N LYS A 5 -16.96 -12.29 43.75
CA LYS A 5 -16.03 -11.43 44.48
C LYS A 5 -14.57 -11.88 44.32
N VAL A 6 -14.26 -12.66 43.28
CA VAL A 6 -13.00 -13.37 43.10
C VAL A 6 -12.48 -13.13 41.69
N CYS A 7 -11.19 -12.86 41.56
CA CYS A 7 -10.52 -12.66 40.29
C CYS A 7 -10.48 -13.95 39.47
N PRO A 8 -11.01 -13.97 38.24
CA PRO A 8 -11.01 -15.18 37.40
C PRO A 8 -9.61 -15.59 36.92
N TYR A 9 -8.58 -14.73 37.09
CA TYR A 9 -7.21 -15.00 36.65
C TYR A 9 -6.26 -15.41 37.77
N CYS A 10 -6.47 -14.97 39.01
CA CYS A 10 -5.58 -15.27 40.13
C CYS A 10 -6.29 -15.81 41.38
N GLY A 11 -7.62 -15.92 41.38
CA GLY A 11 -8.36 -16.45 42.52
C GLY A 11 -8.43 -15.55 43.75
N GLN A 12 -7.88 -14.32 43.70
CA GLN A 12 -7.92 -13.39 44.83
C GLN A 12 -9.30 -12.73 44.98
N SER A 13 -9.74 -12.54 46.22
CA SER A 13 -10.98 -11.84 46.53
C SER A 13 -10.84 -10.31 46.37
N PHE A 14 -11.86 -9.65 45.81
CA PHE A 14 -11.89 -8.20 45.63
C PHE A 14 -12.29 -7.48 46.91
N GLY A 15 -11.62 -6.37 47.21
CA GLY A 15 -12.11 -5.39 48.18
C GLY A 15 -13.38 -4.68 47.67
N SER A 16 -14.29 -4.36 48.57
CA SER A 16 -15.65 -3.81 48.34
C SER A 16 -15.73 -2.46 47.60
N LYS A 17 -14.61 -1.87 47.17
CA LYS A 17 -14.58 -0.48 46.68
C LYS A 17 -15.09 -0.29 45.25
N ASN A 18 -15.34 -1.35 44.46
CA ASN A 18 -15.91 -1.17 43.12
C ASN A 18 -16.65 -2.40 42.56
N PRO A 19 -17.99 -2.48 42.67
CA PRO A 19 -18.77 -3.68 42.32
C PRO A 19 -18.77 -4.02 40.82
N LYS A 20 -18.25 -3.15 39.95
CA LYS A 20 -18.13 -3.38 38.49
C LYS A 20 -16.77 -3.93 38.06
N GLN A 21 -15.81 -4.11 38.97
CA GLN A 21 -14.50 -4.63 38.64
C GLN A 21 -14.53 -6.15 38.41
N ILE A 22 -14.03 -6.57 37.25
CA ILE A 22 -13.98 -7.98 36.82
C ILE A 22 -12.62 -8.64 37.18
N THR A 23 -11.62 -7.85 37.56
CA THR A 23 -10.23 -8.30 37.82
C THR A 23 -9.62 -7.56 39.00
N CYS A 24 -8.65 -8.17 39.71
CA CYS A 24 -8.15 -7.69 41.01
C CYS A 24 -7.23 -6.46 40.93
N GLY A 25 -7.11 -5.85 39.76
CA GLY A 25 -6.24 -4.69 39.55
C GLY A 25 -4.77 -5.04 39.37
N GLN A 26 -4.29 -6.23 39.77
CA GLN A 26 -2.91 -6.67 39.53
C GLN A 26 -2.55 -6.64 38.03
N LEU A 27 -1.34 -6.18 37.73
CA LEU A 27 -0.86 -5.96 36.36
C LEU A 27 -0.99 -7.21 35.48
N ASP A 28 -0.65 -8.37 36.02
CA ASP A 28 -0.66 -9.62 35.25
C ASP A 28 -2.08 -10.11 34.95
N CYS A 29 -3.01 -9.91 35.89
CA CYS A 29 -4.44 -10.18 35.67
C CYS A 29 -5.04 -9.23 34.63
N GLN A 30 -4.63 -7.95 34.63
CA GLN A 30 -5.04 -6.99 33.60
C GLN A 30 -4.50 -7.38 32.23
N LYS A 31 -3.22 -7.79 32.14
CA LYS A 31 -2.60 -8.28 30.89
C LYS A 31 -3.33 -9.51 30.35
N ALA A 32 -3.62 -10.49 31.20
CA ALA A 32 -4.36 -11.70 30.81
C ALA A 32 -5.74 -11.36 30.24
N ARG A 33 -6.50 -10.49 30.91
CA ARG A 33 -7.79 -9.99 30.43
C ARG A 33 -7.70 -9.25 29.10
N ASN A 34 -6.71 -8.38 28.95
CA ASN A 34 -6.50 -7.65 27.71
C ASN A 34 -6.16 -8.60 26.56
N LYS A 35 -5.36 -9.64 26.82
CA LYS A 35 -5.04 -10.70 25.85
C LYS A 35 -6.30 -11.46 25.42
N GLU A 36 -7.19 -11.78 26.34
CA GLU A 36 -8.47 -12.43 26.03
C GLU A 36 -9.42 -11.51 25.25
N LYS A 37 -9.58 -10.25 25.67
CA LYS A 37 -10.35 -9.26 24.91
C LYS A 37 -9.81 -9.09 23.50
N GLN A 38 -8.49 -9.07 23.34
CA GLN A 38 -7.84 -9.00 22.03
C GLN A 38 -8.14 -10.24 21.19
N LYS A 39 -8.05 -11.46 21.77
CA LYS A 39 -8.44 -12.71 21.10
C LYS A 39 -9.92 -12.70 20.68
N ALA A 40 -10.83 -12.27 21.55
CA ALA A 40 -12.26 -12.17 21.27
C ALA A 40 -12.56 -11.15 20.17
N TRP A 41 -11.91 -9.99 20.21
CA TRP A 41 -11.97 -8.97 19.17
C TRP A 41 -11.49 -9.52 17.82
N TRP A 42 -10.37 -10.24 17.79
CA TRP A 42 -9.87 -10.91 16.59
C TRP A 42 -10.86 -11.95 16.05
N LYS A 43 -11.43 -12.80 16.90
CA LYS A 43 -12.46 -13.78 16.49
C LYS A 43 -13.68 -13.10 15.87
N LYS A 44 -14.19 -12.02 16.49
CA LYS A 44 -15.34 -11.25 15.97
C LYS A 44 -15.00 -10.60 14.62
N LYS A 45 -13.80 -10.05 14.48
CA LYS A 45 -13.32 -9.44 13.23
C LYS A 45 -13.14 -10.46 12.10
N VAL A 46 -12.63 -11.66 12.39
CA VAL A 46 -12.52 -12.74 11.39
C VAL A 46 -13.90 -13.17 10.90
N LYS A 47 -14.88 -13.32 11.80
CA LYS A 47 -16.26 -13.70 11.46
C LYS A 47 -16.96 -12.68 10.55
N ILE A 48 -16.75 -11.37 10.79
CA ILE A 48 -17.25 -10.30 9.91
C ILE A 48 -16.59 -10.34 8.53
N ASN A 49 -15.29 -10.64 8.45
CA ASN A 49 -14.57 -10.69 7.17
C ASN A 49 -14.86 -11.95 6.35
N GLN A 50 -15.22 -13.07 6.98
CA GLN A 50 -15.62 -14.30 6.29
C GLN A 50 -16.99 -14.18 5.58
N ASN A 51 -17.81 -13.20 5.95
CA ASN A 51 -19.16 -13.01 5.41
C ASN A 51 -19.23 -12.10 4.17
N ILE A 52 -18.11 -11.55 3.69
CA ILE A 52 -18.10 -10.79 2.44
C ILE A 52 -17.69 -11.73 1.31
N LYS A 53 -18.59 -12.65 0.97
CA LYS A 53 -18.56 -13.34 -0.32
C LYS A 53 -19.17 -12.39 -1.34
N GLY A 54 -18.42 -12.03 -2.37
CA GLY A 54 -18.91 -11.10 -3.38
C GLY A 54 -18.00 -11.04 -4.59
N ILE A 55 -18.60 -10.60 -5.68
CA ILE A 55 -17.95 -10.42 -6.97
C ILE A 55 -17.41 -8.99 -7.03
N CYS A 56 -16.16 -8.82 -7.44
CA CYS A 56 -15.56 -7.51 -7.62
C CYS A 56 -16.27 -6.76 -8.77
N PRO A 57 -16.80 -5.56 -8.53
CA PRO A 57 -17.56 -4.81 -9.53
C PRO A 57 -16.71 -4.35 -10.74
N TYR A 58 -15.38 -4.38 -10.62
CA TYR A 58 -14.46 -3.96 -11.68
C TYR A 58 -13.93 -5.11 -12.54
N CYS A 59 -13.91 -6.33 -12.01
CA CYS A 59 -13.20 -7.46 -12.64
C CYS A 59 -14.02 -8.74 -12.72
N GLY A 60 -15.19 -8.81 -12.06
CA GLY A 60 -16.01 -10.01 -12.03
C GLY A 60 -15.42 -11.18 -11.21
N LYS A 61 -14.24 -11.00 -10.59
CA LYS A 61 -13.61 -12.04 -9.76
C LYS A 61 -14.07 -11.97 -8.32
N GLU A 62 -14.04 -13.11 -7.64
CA GLU A 62 -14.31 -13.20 -6.22
C GLU A 62 -13.34 -12.37 -5.38
N PHE A 63 -13.82 -11.85 -4.25
CA PHE A 63 -12.97 -11.17 -3.29
C PHE A 63 -11.96 -12.14 -2.68
N LEU A 64 -10.67 -11.81 -2.79
CA LEU A 64 -9.64 -12.51 -2.03
C LEU A 64 -9.68 -12.04 -0.55
N PRO A 65 -9.82 -12.96 0.42
CA PRO A 65 -9.78 -12.61 1.83
C PRO A 65 -8.43 -11.99 2.17
N HIS A 66 -8.44 -10.78 2.74
CA HIS A 66 -7.20 -10.13 3.14
C HIS A 66 -6.65 -10.80 4.40
N PRO A 67 -5.35 -11.15 4.47
CA PRO A 67 -4.76 -11.86 5.62
C PRO A 67 -4.87 -11.08 6.94
N GLN A 68 -5.09 -9.76 6.89
CA GLN A 68 -5.26 -8.91 8.09
C GLN A 68 -6.73 -8.56 8.41
N GLY A 69 -7.70 -9.19 7.74
CA GLY A 69 -9.13 -8.93 7.97
C GLY A 69 -9.54 -7.48 7.70
N LYS A 70 -9.03 -6.89 6.61
CA LYS A 70 -9.53 -5.61 6.10
C LYS A 70 -10.52 -5.93 4.97
N ILE A 71 -11.72 -5.36 5.05
CA ILE A 71 -12.73 -5.45 3.99
C ILE A 71 -12.12 -4.85 2.72
N LYS A 72 -12.04 -5.63 1.64
CA LYS A 72 -11.68 -5.13 0.32
C LYS A 72 -12.94 -4.95 -0.50
N TYR A 73 -13.15 -3.74 -1.00
CA TYR A 73 -14.21 -3.43 -1.98
C TYR A 73 -13.85 -3.88 -3.41
N THR A 74 -12.73 -4.59 -3.60
CA THR A 74 -12.23 -5.06 -4.91
C THR A 74 -11.52 -6.41 -4.79
N CYS A 75 -11.34 -7.12 -5.91
CA CYS A 75 -10.62 -8.41 -6.00
C CYS A 75 -9.14 -8.35 -5.57
N GLY A 76 -8.60 -7.16 -5.25
CA GLY A 76 -7.22 -6.98 -4.80
C GLY A 76 -6.20 -6.84 -5.93
N ASP A 77 -6.59 -7.09 -7.18
CA ASP A 77 -5.82 -6.76 -8.36
C ASP A 77 -5.49 -5.26 -8.38
N LYS A 78 -4.23 -4.91 -8.65
CA LYS A 78 -3.75 -3.51 -8.61
C LYS A 78 -4.60 -2.59 -9.49
N ALA A 79 -5.02 -3.06 -10.66
CA ALA A 79 -5.87 -2.30 -11.58
C ALA A 79 -7.25 -1.99 -11.01
N CYS A 80 -7.87 -2.96 -10.32
CA CYS A 80 -9.20 -2.80 -9.73
C CYS A 80 -9.14 -1.92 -8.48
N VAL A 81 -8.13 -2.14 -7.62
CA VAL A 81 -7.87 -1.26 -6.47
C VAL A 81 -7.68 0.19 -6.94
N TYR A 82 -6.91 0.40 -8.01
CA TYR A 82 -6.72 1.73 -8.59
C TYR A 82 -8.04 2.34 -9.11
N SER A 83 -8.84 1.55 -9.83
CA SER A 83 -10.13 1.99 -10.38
C SER A 83 -11.11 2.39 -9.26
N TYR A 84 -11.24 1.55 -8.24
CA TYR A 84 -12.01 1.87 -7.03
C TYR A 84 -11.55 3.13 -6.33
N GLN A 85 -10.24 3.26 -6.09
CA GLN A 85 -9.71 4.47 -5.45
C GLN A 85 -9.96 5.71 -6.31
N LYS A 86 -9.90 5.61 -7.64
CA LYS A 86 -10.18 6.73 -8.55
C LYS A 86 -11.63 7.17 -8.45
N GLU A 87 -12.57 6.25 -8.52
CA GLU A 87 -14.01 6.54 -8.38
C GLU A 87 -14.35 7.09 -7.00
N TRP A 88 -13.87 6.45 -5.94
CA TRP A 88 -14.08 6.90 -4.57
C TRP A 88 -13.55 8.33 -4.36
N ARG A 89 -12.36 8.64 -4.90
CA ARG A 89 -11.80 10.00 -4.85
C ARG A 89 -12.64 11.01 -5.63
N ARG A 90 -13.15 10.62 -6.81
CA ARG A 90 -14.03 11.45 -7.63
C ARG A 90 -15.31 11.78 -6.88
N LYS A 91 -16.01 10.76 -6.39
CA LYS A 91 -17.26 10.92 -5.63
C LYS A 91 -17.09 11.81 -4.41
N LYS A 92 -16.02 11.61 -3.62
CA LYS A 92 -15.73 12.47 -2.46
C LYS A 92 -15.42 13.91 -2.85
N SER A 93 -14.75 14.12 -3.97
CA SER A 93 -14.49 15.45 -4.51
C SER A 93 -15.77 16.14 -5.01
N GLU A 94 -16.70 15.40 -5.61
CA GLU A 94 -18.01 15.90 -6.06
C GLU A 94 -18.93 16.23 -4.86
N GLU A 95 -18.87 15.43 -3.79
CA GLU A 95 -19.53 15.71 -2.50
C GLU A 95 -18.89 16.90 -1.75
N GLY A 96 -17.81 17.49 -2.27
CA GLY A 96 -17.12 18.59 -1.61
C GLY A 96 -16.35 18.17 -0.35
N ILE A 97 -16.03 16.88 -0.16
CA ILE A 97 -15.37 16.36 1.05
C ILE A 97 -13.87 16.21 0.82
N CYS A 98 -13.06 16.76 1.73
CA CYS A 98 -11.61 16.56 1.70
C CYS A 98 -11.24 15.09 1.91
N ILE A 99 -10.53 14.51 0.95
CA ILE A 99 -10.17 13.08 0.92
C ILE A 99 -9.16 12.69 2.00
N ARG A 100 -8.44 13.67 2.56
CA ARG A 100 -7.39 13.43 3.57
C ARG A 100 -7.92 13.47 4.99
N CYS A 101 -8.69 14.51 5.34
CA CYS A 101 -9.17 14.70 6.70
C CYS A 101 -10.64 14.33 6.88
N PHE A 102 -11.42 14.13 5.81
CA PHE A 102 -12.85 13.80 5.81
C PHE A 102 -13.78 14.80 6.53
N GLN A 103 -13.23 15.85 7.13
CA GLN A 103 -13.97 16.79 7.99
C GLN A 103 -14.20 18.16 7.34
N ARG A 104 -13.36 18.53 6.36
CA ARG A 104 -13.35 19.88 5.77
C ARG A 104 -13.83 19.84 4.34
N GLU A 105 -14.40 20.95 3.92
CA GLU A 105 -14.78 21.16 2.54
C GLU A 105 -13.53 21.15 1.63
N ALA A 106 -13.59 20.33 0.60
CA ALA A 106 -12.63 20.34 -0.47
C ALA A 106 -12.77 21.62 -1.28
N VAL A 107 -11.65 22.15 -1.78
CA VAL A 107 -11.70 23.27 -2.74
C VAL A 107 -12.48 22.81 -3.98
N PRO A 108 -13.33 23.66 -4.60
CA PRO A 108 -14.10 23.27 -5.78
C PRO A 108 -13.23 22.64 -6.87
N LYS A 109 -13.67 21.48 -7.39
CA LYS A 109 -12.94 20.67 -8.39
C LYS A 109 -11.56 20.18 -7.91
N LYS A 110 -11.28 20.18 -6.61
CA LYS A 110 -10.04 19.64 -6.01
C LYS A 110 -10.36 18.54 -5.00
N ARG A 111 -9.33 17.73 -4.74
CA ARG A 111 -9.39 16.55 -3.86
C ARG A 111 -9.21 16.85 -2.37
N TYR A 112 -8.67 18.02 -2.04
CA TYR A 112 -8.25 18.39 -0.70
C TYR A 112 -8.84 19.75 -0.34
N CYS A 113 -9.05 19.97 0.96
CA CYS A 113 -9.24 21.31 1.50
C CYS A 113 -7.95 22.13 1.36
N SER A 114 -8.06 23.45 1.47
CA SER A 114 -6.94 24.39 1.33
C SER A 114 -5.73 24.00 2.19
N VAL A 115 -5.96 23.62 3.45
CA VAL A 115 -4.91 23.22 4.39
C VAL A 115 -4.23 21.92 3.98
N CYS A 116 -5.01 20.87 3.67
CA CYS A 116 -4.44 19.61 3.25
C CYS A 116 -3.74 19.70 1.88
N ALA A 117 -4.20 20.60 1.00
CA ALA A 117 -3.57 20.87 -0.29
C ALA A 117 -2.20 21.54 -0.10
N LYS A 118 -2.09 22.54 0.79
CA LYS A 118 -0.80 23.17 1.15
C LYS A 118 0.17 22.14 1.73
N ALA A 119 -0.27 21.35 2.72
CA ALA A 119 0.55 20.31 3.32
C ALA A 119 1.04 19.27 2.30
N GLU A 120 0.21 18.88 1.34
CA GLU A 120 0.64 17.95 0.28
C GLU A 120 1.63 18.58 -0.70
N THR A 121 1.45 19.86 -1.01
CA THR A 121 2.38 20.62 -1.85
C THR A 121 3.75 20.73 -1.18
N GLU A 122 3.79 21.07 0.11
CA GLU A 122 5.02 21.13 0.91
C GLU A 122 5.69 19.77 1.02
N ARG A 123 4.92 18.69 1.23
CA ARG A 123 5.44 17.32 1.22
C ARG A 123 6.06 16.95 -0.13
N GLY A 124 5.42 17.36 -1.23
CA GLY A 124 5.96 17.22 -2.58
C GLY A 124 7.29 17.94 -2.74
N LYS A 125 7.37 19.20 -2.30
CA LYS A 125 8.62 19.99 -2.29
C LYS A 125 9.70 19.31 -1.45
N ALA A 126 9.36 18.81 -0.26
CA ALA A 126 10.29 18.11 0.62
C ALA A 126 10.86 16.85 -0.04
N LEU A 127 10.05 16.08 -0.80
CA LEU A 127 10.54 14.92 -1.56
C LEU A 127 11.48 15.32 -2.72
N PHE A 128 11.32 16.51 -3.28
CA PHE A 128 12.23 17.08 -4.29
C PHE A 128 13.53 17.63 -3.70
N HIS A 129 13.56 17.93 -2.40
CA HIS A 129 14.76 18.36 -1.66
C HIS A 129 15.32 17.26 -0.75
N ASP A 130 14.75 16.05 -0.81
CA ASP A 130 15.23 14.89 -0.06
C ASP A 130 16.64 14.50 -0.56
N PRO A 131 17.65 14.34 0.33
CA PRO A 131 18.99 13.87 -0.05
C PRO A 131 18.99 12.56 -0.88
N SER A 132 17.92 11.78 -0.81
CA SER A 132 17.61 10.63 -1.66
C SER A 132 17.48 10.99 -3.15
N CYS A 133 16.82 12.10 -3.50
CA CYS A 133 16.67 12.54 -4.88
C CYS A 133 18.00 13.06 -5.44
N TYR A 134 18.79 13.74 -4.61
CA TYR A 134 20.15 14.17 -4.96
C TYR A 134 21.06 12.97 -5.24
N ARG A 135 21.07 11.95 -4.35
CA ARG A 135 21.79 10.69 -4.59
C ARG A 135 21.32 9.96 -5.84
N ARG A 136 20.01 9.97 -6.13
CA ARG A 136 19.44 9.39 -7.36
C ARG A 136 19.90 10.14 -8.61
N ASN A 137 19.96 11.47 -8.55
CA ASN A 137 20.45 12.30 -9.65
C ASN A 137 21.94 12.07 -9.90
N GLN A 138 22.77 12.05 -8.85
CA GLN A 138 24.19 11.70 -8.97
C GLN A 138 24.40 10.32 -9.58
N LEU A 139 23.63 9.31 -9.14
CA LEU A 139 23.70 7.96 -9.71
C LEU A 139 23.30 7.94 -11.20
N ASN A 140 22.29 8.72 -11.58
CA ASN A 140 21.88 8.86 -12.97
C ASN A 140 22.95 9.53 -13.83
N GLU A 141 23.58 10.58 -13.33
CA GLU A 141 24.68 11.26 -14.01
C GLU A 141 25.90 10.35 -14.17
N TRP A 142 26.27 9.62 -13.12
CA TRP A 142 27.32 8.61 -13.17
C TRP A 142 26.99 7.51 -14.20
N HIS A 143 25.75 7.01 -14.24
CA HIS A 143 25.32 6.06 -15.26
C HIS A 143 25.39 6.62 -16.69
N LYS A 144 25.04 7.91 -16.88
CA LYS A 144 25.15 8.58 -18.19
C LYS A 144 26.60 8.73 -18.62
N LYS A 145 27.49 9.16 -17.73
CA LYS A 145 28.93 9.30 -18.02
C LYS A 145 29.52 7.96 -18.42
N ARG A 146 29.29 6.93 -17.59
CA ARG A 146 29.77 5.56 -17.83
C ARG A 146 29.21 4.93 -19.11
N TYR A 147 28.01 5.32 -19.51
CA TYR A 147 27.42 4.88 -20.78
C TYR A 147 28.22 5.41 -21.97
N TRP A 148 28.57 6.70 -21.96
CA TRP A 148 29.29 7.33 -23.05
C TRP A 148 30.76 6.92 -23.11
N GLU A 149 31.43 6.80 -21.97
CA GLU A 149 32.81 6.27 -21.89
C GLU A 149 32.92 4.88 -22.55
N ARG A 150 32.04 3.97 -22.17
CA ARG A 150 32.01 2.62 -22.78
C ARG A 150 31.66 2.63 -24.26
N ALA A 151 30.82 3.57 -24.68
CA ALA A 151 30.46 3.71 -26.09
C ALA A 151 31.66 4.19 -26.92
N SER A 152 32.47 5.13 -26.39
CA SER A 152 33.70 5.60 -27.03
C SER A 152 34.82 4.56 -27.01
N GLU A 153 34.93 3.77 -25.94
CA GLU A 153 35.87 2.63 -25.85
C GLU A 153 35.51 1.48 -26.80
N GLY A 154 34.35 1.56 -27.47
CA GLY A 154 33.91 0.52 -28.38
C GLY A 154 33.51 -0.78 -27.68
N VAL A 155 33.12 -0.72 -26.40
CA VAL A 155 32.68 -1.88 -25.61
C VAL A 155 31.18 -1.86 -25.33
N CYS A 156 30.66 -2.95 -24.78
CA CYS A 156 29.26 -3.06 -24.40
C CYS A 156 28.91 -2.07 -23.29
N VAL A 157 27.97 -1.15 -23.53
CA VAL A 157 27.57 -0.11 -22.56
C VAL A 157 26.99 -0.68 -21.25
N LYS A 158 26.55 -1.94 -21.25
CA LYS A 158 25.99 -2.62 -20.06
C LYS A 158 27.04 -3.36 -19.24
N CYS A 159 27.91 -4.14 -19.86
CA CYS A 159 28.83 -5.05 -19.16
C CYS A 159 30.31 -4.89 -19.52
N ALA A 160 30.67 -3.90 -20.34
CA ALA A 160 32.04 -3.64 -20.81
C ALA A 160 32.73 -4.78 -21.59
N ALA A 161 32.02 -5.87 -21.89
CA ALA A 161 32.52 -6.91 -22.81
C ALA A 161 32.60 -6.38 -24.25
N PRO A 162 33.36 -7.02 -25.15
CA PRO A 162 33.39 -6.67 -26.57
C PRO A 162 31.98 -6.54 -27.16
N ARG A 163 31.71 -5.43 -27.85
CA ARG A 163 30.41 -5.17 -28.48
C ARG A 163 30.34 -5.81 -29.86
N LEU A 164 29.12 -5.98 -30.36
CA LEU A 164 28.89 -6.35 -31.75
C LEU A 164 29.14 -5.13 -32.66
N ALA A 165 29.75 -5.31 -33.83
CA ALA A 165 30.22 -4.22 -34.69
C ALA A 165 29.17 -3.10 -34.94
N SER A 166 27.91 -3.48 -35.17
CA SER A 166 26.82 -2.55 -35.47
C SER A 166 26.01 -2.09 -34.25
N LEU A 167 26.34 -2.56 -33.03
CA LEU A 167 25.52 -2.33 -31.83
C LEU A 167 26.36 -1.85 -30.64
N ARG A 168 25.70 -1.14 -29.72
CA ARG A 168 26.31 -0.71 -28.44
C ARG A 168 26.30 -1.81 -27.36
N LEU A 169 25.90 -3.03 -27.71
CA LEU A 169 25.73 -4.15 -26.79
C LEU A 169 26.51 -5.38 -27.28
N CYS A 170 26.96 -6.21 -26.33
CA CYS A 170 27.41 -7.57 -26.62
C CYS A 170 26.22 -8.51 -26.86
N SER A 171 26.49 -9.66 -27.48
CA SER A 171 25.48 -10.70 -27.77
C SER A 171 24.63 -11.09 -26.56
N LYS A 172 25.26 -11.27 -25.39
CA LYS A 172 24.58 -11.65 -24.13
C LYS A 172 23.61 -10.56 -23.65
N CYS A 173 24.03 -9.29 -23.66
CA CYS A 173 23.18 -8.18 -23.23
C CYS A 173 22.05 -7.89 -24.21
N LEU A 174 22.31 -8.03 -25.52
CA LEU A 174 21.29 -7.96 -26.56
C LEU A 174 20.22 -9.04 -26.35
N GLY A 175 20.63 -10.28 -26.10
CA GLY A 175 19.70 -11.38 -25.81
C GLY A 175 18.84 -11.14 -24.57
N ARG A 176 19.42 -10.59 -23.49
CA ARG A 176 18.65 -10.16 -22.30
C ARG A 176 17.62 -9.09 -22.64
N MET A 177 18.02 -8.09 -23.43
CA MET A 177 17.14 -6.99 -23.86
C MET A 177 15.98 -7.52 -24.71
N ASN A 178 16.25 -8.42 -25.65
CA ASN A 178 15.21 -9.03 -26.50
C ASN A 178 14.20 -9.85 -25.67
N ARG A 179 14.66 -10.62 -24.68
CA ARG A 179 13.77 -11.34 -23.76
C ARG A 179 12.88 -10.39 -22.96
N TYR A 180 13.44 -9.28 -22.49
CA TYR A 180 12.68 -8.24 -21.79
C TYR A 180 11.60 -7.64 -22.70
N TRP A 181 11.94 -7.23 -23.92
CA TRP A 181 10.97 -6.67 -24.87
C TRP A 181 9.88 -7.66 -25.25
N LYS A 182 10.22 -8.94 -25.51
CA LYS A 182 9.23 -10.00 -25.73
C LYS A 182 8.25 -10.13 -24.56
N ARG A 183 8.75 -10.10 -23.32
CA ARG A 183 7.91 -10.12 -22.11
C ARG A 183 7.01 -8.89 -22.01
N MET A 184 7.55 -7.71 -22.27
CA MET A 184 6.77 -6.45 -22.24
C MET A 184 5.71 -6.40 -23.35
N GLY A 185 6.01 -6.94 -24.53
CA GLY A 185 5.04 -7.09 -25.63
C GLY A 185 3.86 -7.97 -25.23
N ARG A 186 4.11 -9.14 -24.64
CA ARG A 186 3.05 -10.02 -24.10
C ARG A 186 2.21 -9.34 -23.02
N LEU A 187 2.84 -8.57 -22.12
CA LEU A 187 2.12 -7.81 -21.10
C LEU A 187 1.24 -6.72 -21.70
N LYS A 188 1.71 -6.02 -22.74
CA LYS A 188 0.94 -5.00 -23.46
C LYS A 188 -0.25 -5.61 -24.22
N GLN A 189 -0.08 -6.81 -24.78
CA GLN A 189 -1.17 -7.59 -25.39
C GLN A 189 -2.20 -8.07 -24.36
N ARG A 190 -1.75 -8.47 -23.17
CA ARG A 190 -2.62 -8.95 -22.09
C ARG A 190 -3.37 -7.82 -21.36
N TYR A 191 -2.82 -6.62 -21.34
CA TYR A 191 -3.42 -5.43 -20.76
C TYR A 191 -3.36 -4.27 -21.76
N PRO A 192 -4.17 -4.33 -22.85
CA PRO A 192 -4.24 -3.22 -23.79
C PRO A 192 -4.77 -2.01 -23.01
N LYS A 193 -3.95 -0.95 -22.90
CA LYS A 193 -4.41 0.32 -22.34
C LYS A 193 -5.64 0.76 -23.15
N ASN A 194 -6.77 0.89 -22.46
CA ASN A 194 -8.05 1.43 -22.88
C ASN A 194 -8.08 1.96 -24.32
N LYS A 195 -8.79 1.26 -25.21
CA LYS A 195 -9.42 1.92 -26.36
C LYS A 195 -10.38 2.95 -25.78
N ALA A 196 -10.13 4.22 -26.10
CA ALA A 196 -11.05 5.29 -25.84
C ALA A 196 -12.37 5.00 -26.57
N PHE A 197 -13.47 5.07 -25.84
CA PHE A 197 -14.81 5.42 -26.32
C PHE A 197 -15.40 6.33 -25.24
#